data_AF-A0A847MEN2-F1
#
_entry.id   AF-A0A847MEN2-F1
#
_cell.length_a   1.000
_cell.length_b   1.000
_cell.length_c   1.000
_cell.angle_alpha   90.00
_cell.angle_beta   90.00
_cell.angle_gamma   90.00
#
_symmetry.space_group_name_H-M   'P 1'
#
loop_
_entity.id
_entity.type
_entity.pdbx_description
1 polymer ?
#
loop_
_entity_poly.entity_id
_entity_poly.type
_entity_poly.pdbx_seq_one_letter_code
_entity_poly.pdbx_strand_id
1 'polypeptide(L)'
;MKINDAIHTTNPIASWKKTIKAKVAVWTYDSITEKPEQVILYGDGEDSQYHAYTDVEVTFFKRMNKKAIAQGLVIEFTPENSDLEIEYEFLANATDAQLKEFLSQSFLKMKKDLKKVTSEAVMVRLLRIATEEEKSETILNLLREKLSEIQAIPIIKEEE
;
A
#
# COMPACT_ATOMS: atom_id res chain seq x y z
N MET A 1 40.16 -10.36 16.33
CA MET A 1 39.93 -9.73 15.02
C MET A 1 38.54 -10.17 14.57
N LYS A 2 37.54 -9.31 14.77
CA LYS A 2 36.14 -9.63 14.46
C LYS A 2 35.88 -9.26 13.01
N ILE A 3 35.42 -10.23 12.23
CA ILE A 3 35.09 -10.08 10.82
C ILE A 3 33.75 -9.34 10.75
N ASN A 4 33.69 -8.30 9.92
CA ASN A 4 32.51 -7.48 9.68
C ASN A 4 31.44 -8.31 8.96
N ASP A 5 30.40 -8.74 9.67
CA ASP A 5 29.19 -9.37 9.10
C ASP A 5 28.22 -8.33 8.47
N ALA A 6 28.72 -7.16 8.06
CA ALA A 6 27.89 -6.02 7.65
C ALA A 6 27.59 -5.94 6.14
N ILE A 7 27.89 -6.98 5.37
CA ILE A 7 27.69 -6.96 3.92
C ILE A 7 26.96 -8.26 3.54
N HIS A 8 25.75 -8.11 2.98
CA HIS A 8 24.91 -9.14 2.34
C HIS A 8 23.72 -9.73 3.13
N THR A 9 23.02 -8.97 3.97
CA THR A 9 21.57 -9.21 4.11
C THR A 9 20.87 -8.58 2.91
N THR A 10 20.54 -9.40 1.91
CA THR A 10 19.76 -8.99 0.73
C THR A 10 18.37 -8.45 1.11
N ASN A 11 17.91 -8.76 2.33
CA ASN A 11 16.62 -8.38 2.86
C ASN A 11 16.79 -7.36 4.00
N PRO A 12 16.08 -6.23 3.96
CA PRO A 12 16.07 -5.29 5.08
C PRO A 12 15.40 -5.90 6.32
N ILE A 13 15.90 -5.55 7.50
CA ILE A 13 15.31 -5.95 8.80
C ILE A 13 13.96 -5.26 9.01
N ALA A 14 13.85 -4.00 8.60
CA ALA A 14 12.60 -3.25 8.62
C ALA A 14 12.58 -2.21 7.50
N SER A 15 11.39 -1.91 7.02
CA SER A 15 11.17 -0.91 5.98
C SER A 15 10.07 0.06 6.39
N TRP A 16 10.18 1.31 5.94
CA TRP A 16 9.18 2.35 6.20
C TRP A 16 8.83 3.08 4.93
N LYS A 17 7.57 3.46 4.78
CA LYS A 17 7.09 4.29 3.65
C LYS A 17 6.36 5.51 4.16
N LYS A 18 6.45 6.62 3.42
CA LYS A 18 5.59 7.78 3.67
C LYS A 18 4.14 7.45 3.26
N THR A 19 3.18 8.04 3.97
CA THR A 19 1.74 7.85 3.70
C THR A 19 1.10 9.03 2.99
N ILE A 20 1.80 10.16 2.91
CA ILE A 20 1.27 11.40 2.35
C ILE A 20 1.96 11.75 1.03
N LYS A 21 1.29 12.54 0.18
CA LYS A 21 1.83 13.00 -1.11
C LYS A 21 2.99 13.99 -0.94
N ALA A 22 3.00 14.79 0.13
CA ALA A 22 4.07 15.74 0.39
C ALA A 22 5.40 15.03 0.71
N LYS A 23 6.50 15.79 0.66
CA LYS A 23 7.83 15.32 1.04
C LYS A 23 7.89 15.13 2.56
N VAL A 24 8.49 14.03 3.02
CA VAL A 24 8.71 13.76 4.45
C VAL A 24 10.21 13.61 4.68
N ALA A 25 10.78 14.50 5.49
CA ALA A 25 12.16 14.37 5.90
C ALA A 25 12.26 13.43 7.11
N VAL A 26 13.13 12.43 7.03
CA VAL A 26 13.38 11.44 8.09
C VAL A 26 14.85 11.42 8.44
N TRP A 27 15.15 11.11 9.70
CA TRP A 27 16.51 10.88 10.17
C TRP A 27 16.87 9.41 10.05
N THR A 28 17.99 9.11 9.39
CA THR A 28 18.52 7.77 9.19
C THR A 28 19.91 7.69 9.82
N TYR A 29 20.40 6.47 9.99
CA TYR A 29 21.77 6.22 10.41
C TYR A 29 22.49 5.57 9.23
N ASP A 30 23.61 6.13 8.81
CA ASP A 30 24.48 5.49 7.84
C ASP A 30 25.47 4.59 8.57
N SER A 31 25.30 3.27 8.45
CA SER A 31 26.17 2.28 9.09
C SER A 31 27.59 2.24 8.51
N ILE A 32 27.82 2.78 7.31
CA ILE A 32 29.15 2.85 6.69
C ILE A 32 29.94 4.03 7.24
N THR A 33 29.31 5.21 7.31
CA THR A 33 29.96 6.42 7.80
C THR A 33 29.81 6.64 9.31
N GLU A 34 29.02 5.78 9.97
CA GLU A 34 28.67 5.84 11.41
C GLU A 34 28.08 7.19 11.83
N LYS A 35 27.31 7.82 10.94
CA LYS A 35 26.78 9.17 11.15
C LYS A 35 25.26 9.24 10.94
N PRO A 36 24.58 10.14 11.67
CA PRO A 36 23.20 10.46 11.38
C PRO A 36 23.12 11.27 10.08
N GLU A 37 22.16 10.92 9.23
CA GLU A 37 21.85 11.63 7.99
C GLU A 37 20.35 11.96 7.93
N GLN A 38 20.01 12.99 7.16
CA GLN A 38 18.62 13.30 6.85
C GLN A 38 18.30 12.90 5.41
N VAL A 39 17.31 12.04 5.26
CA VAL A 39 16.81 11.57 3.96
C VAL A 39 15.43 12.15 3.72
N ILE A 40 15.15 12.52 2.48
CA ILE A 40 13.83 13.02 2.07
C ILE A 40 13.11 11.92 1.32
N LEU A 41 11.98 11.46 1.87
CA LEU A 41 11.06 10.55 1.20
C LEU A 41 10.10 11.37 0.32
N TYR A 42 9.99 11.04 -0.96
CA TYR A 42 9.15 11.76 -1.93
C TYR A 42 8.58 10.84 -3.03
N GLY A 43 7.64 11.38 -3.81
CA GLY A 43 7.03 10.65 -4.93
C GLY A 43 6.22 9.43 -4.50
N ASP A 44 6.04 8.51 -5.44
CA ASP A 44 5.43 7.19 -5.24
C ASP A 44 6.46 6.16 -5.76
N GLY A 45 6.66 5.02 -5.08
CA GLY A 45 7.68 4.01 -5.44
C GLY A 45 8.85 3.92 -4.46
N GLU A 46 10.04 3.50 -4.92
CA GLU A 46 11.21 3.28 -4.04
C GLU A 46 11.67 4.55 -3.30
N ASP A 47 11.64 5.70 -3.95
CA ASP A 47 11.98 7.01 -3.36
C ASP A 47 11.05 7.44 -2.20
N SER A 48 9.92 6.73 -2.03
CA SER A 48 8.98 6.96 -0.93
C SER A 48 9.30 6.12 0.32
N GLN A 49 10.37 5.30 0.26
CA GLN A 49 10.67 4.25 1.21
C GLN A 49 12.07 4.41 1.82
N TYR A 50 12.24 3.88 3.04
CA TYR A 50 13.53 3.71 3.70
C TYR A 50 13.65 2.27 4.18
N HIS A 51 14.83 1.69 4.00
CA HIS A 51 15.17 0.32 4.37
C HIS A 51 16.32 0.32 5.38
N ALA A 52 16.11 -0.30 6.53
CA ALA A 52 17.15 -0.54 7.52
C ALA A 52 17.63 -1.99 7.41
N TYR A 53 18.95 -2.16 7.37
CA TYR A 53 19.65 -3.44 7.25
C TYR A 53 20.33 -3.85 8.56
N THR A 54 20.42 -2.94 9.54
CA THR A 54 20.99 -3.23 10.87
C THR A 54 20.04 -2.86 12.00
N ASP A 55 20.14 -3.54 13.15
CA ASP A 55 19.34 -3.22 14.35
C ASP A 55 19.61 -1.79 14.87
N VAL A 56 20.82 -1.28 14.63
CA VAL A 56 21.24 0.08 14.99
C VAL A 56 20.44 1.09 14.17
N GLU A 57 20.33 0.87 12.86
CA GLU A 57 19.50 1.71 11.97
C GLU A 57 18.03 1.69 12.39
N VAL A 58 17.48 0.51 12.67
CA VAL A 58 16.09 0.35 13.12
C VAL A 58 15.83 1.14 14.40
N THR A 59 16.69 0.94 15.40
CA THR A 59 16.56 1.60 16.71
C THR A 59 16.71 3.11 16.58
N PHE A 60 17.68 3.57 15.79
CA PHE A 60 17.91 4.98 15.53
C PHE A 60 16.71 5.61 14.82
N PHE A 61 16.20 4.98 13.77
CA PHE A 61 15.08 5.48 12.99
C PHE A 61 13.81 5.61 13.84
N LYS A 62 13.45 4.58 14.61
CA LYS A 62 12.29 4.61 15.52
C LYS A 62 12.43 5.72 16.57
N ARG A 63 13.64 5.94 17.09
CA ARG A 63 13.91 6.99 18.09
C ARG A 63 13.80 8.40 17.51
N MET A 64 14.44 8.65 16.37
CA MET A 64 14.53 10.00 15.80
C MET A 64 13.26 10.42 15.07
N ASN A 65 12.51 9.48 14.52
CA ASN A 65 11.29 9.75 13.75
C ASN A 65 10.00 9.42 14.53
N LYS A 66 10.08 9.25 15.86
CA LYS A 66 8.94 8.89 16.71
C LYS A 66 7.69 9.74 16.46
N LYS A 67 7.86 11.05 16.27
CA LYS A 67 6.76 11.98 16.00
C LYS A 67 6.11 11.72 14.63
N ALA A 68 6.90 11.53 13.59
CA ALA A 68 6.39 11.24 12.25
C ALA A 68 5.65 9.90 12.20
N ILE A 69 6.16 8.89 12.92
CA ILE A 69 5.52 7.58 13.07
C ILE A 69 4.20 7.70 13.84
N ALA A 70 4.20 8.38 14.99
CA ALA A 70 2.99 8.56 15.81
C ALA A 70 1.89 9.34 15.09
N GLN A 71 2.26 10.24 14.17
CA GLN A 71 1.33 11.00 13.33
C GLN A 71 0.89 10.22 12.08
N GLY A 72 1.37 9.00 11.88
CA GLY A 72 1.08 8.20 10.70
C GLY A 72 1.66 8.76 9.40
N LEU A 73 2.62 9.69 9.44
CA LEU A 73 3.28 10.25 8.26
C LEU A 73 4.24 9.25 7.60
N VAL A 74 4.77 8.35 8.43
CA VAL A 74 5.66 7.26 8.07
C VAL A 74 5.18 6.01 8.78
N ILE A 75 5.00 4.91 8.04
CA ILE A 75 4.56 3.63 8.61
C ILE A 75 5.56 2.54 8.28
N GLU A 76 5.75 1.63 9.23
CA GLU A 76 6.54 0.41 9.02
C GLU A 76 5.75 -0.51 8.08
N PHE A 77 6.40 -1.04 7.05
CA PHE A 77 5.81 -1.99 6.10
C PHE A 77 6.77 -3.16 5.88
N THR A 78 6.21 -4.33 5.58
CA THR A 78 6.99 -5.51 5.19
C THR A 78 7.01 -5.59 3.66
N PRO A 79 8.20 -5.65 3.01
CA PRO A 79 8.30 -5.82 1.56
C PRO A 79 7.61 -7.09 1.06
N GLU A 80 7.56 -8.15 1.89
CA GLU A 80 6.82 -9.38 1.59
C GLU A 80 5.29 -9.17 1.49
N ASN A 81 4.79 -8.02 1.97
CA ASN A 81 3.40 -7.59 1.85
C ASN A 81 3.23 -6.33 0.98
N SER A 82 4.28 -5.79 0.33
CA SER A 82 4.13 -4.57 -0.49
C SER A 82 3.30 -4.81 -1.76
N ASP A 83 3.24 -6.06 -2.25
CA ASP A 83 2.32 -6.46 -3.32
C ASP A 83 0.87 -6.56 -2.84
N LEU A 84 0.64 -6.66 -1.52
CA LEU A 84 -0.68 -6.77 -0.93
C LEU A 84 -1.26 -5.42 -0.48
N GLU A 85 -0.49 -4.33 -0.41
CA GLU A 85 -1.04 -3.02 -0.04
C GLU A 85 -1.14 -2.03 -1.20
N ILE A 86 -0.35 -2.16 -2.26
CA ILE A 86 -0.40 -1.23 -3.41
C ILE A 86 -1.66 -1.45 -4.25
N GLU A 87 -2.29 -2.63 -4.20
CA GLU A 87 -3.49 -2.91 -4.98
C GLU A 87 -4.82 -2.54 -4.29
N TYR A 88 -4.84 -2.26 -2.98
CA TYR A 88 -6.09 -1.95 -2.27
C TYR A 88 -6.51 -0.48 -2.39
N GLU A 89 -5.56 0.45 -2.57
CA GLU A 89 -5.89 1.88 -2.70
C GLU A 89 -6.25 2.31 -4.13
N PHE A 90 -5.85 1.55 -5.16
CA PHE A 90 -6.04 1.98 -6.55
C PHE A 90 -7.51 2.22 -6.89
N LEU A 91 -8.41 1.30 -6.50
CA LEU A 91 -9.83 1.41 -6.84
C LEU A 91 -10.63 2.26 -5.85
N ALA A 92 -10.24 2.31 -4.58
CA ALA A 92 -10.86 3.18 -3.58
C ALA A 92 -10.76 4.67 -3.97
N ASN A 93 -9.60 5.07 -4.52
CA ASN A 93 -9.33 6.44 -4.95
C ASN A 93 -9.42 6.63 -6.47
N ALA A 94 -9.88 5.63 -7.23
CA ALA A 94 -9.95 5.70 -8.68
C ALA A 94 -10.93 6.78 -9.15
N THR A 95 -10.49 7.55 -10.15
CA THR A 95 -11.35 8.41 -10.97
C THR A 95 -12.25 7.57 -11.88
N ASP A 96 -13.35 8.14 -12.35
CA ASP A 96 -14.25 7.44 -13.28
C ASP A 96 -13.52 6.98 -14.57
N ALA A 97 -12.51 7.73 -15.03
CA ALA A 97 -11.68 7.33 -16.17
C ALA A 97 -10.88 6.04 -15.89
N GLN A 98 -10.29 5.92 -14.71
CA GLN A 98 -9.55 4.72 -14.29
C GLN A 98 -10.49 3.52 -14.08
N LEU A 99 -11.71 3.76 -13.59
CA LEU A 99 -12.73 2.71 -13.48
C LEU A 99 -13.23 2.22 -14.86
N LYS A 100 -13.34 3.11 -15.85
CA LYS A 100 -13.64 2.73 -17.24
C LYS A 100 -12.51 1.90 -17.86
N GLU A 101 -11.27 2.28 -17.62
CA GLU A 101 -10.10 1.51 -18.06
C GLU A 101 -10.09 0.12 -17.42
N PHE A 102 -10.39 0.04 -16.11
CA PHE A 102 -10.54 -1.22 -15.40
C PHE A 102 -11.60 -2.14 -16.05
N LEU A 103 -12.77 -1.61 -16.39
CA LEU A 103 -13.84 -2.34 -17.09
C LEU A 103 -13.52 -2.68 -18.55
N SER A 104 -12.40 -2.20 -19.07
CA SER A 104 -11.93 -2.48 -20.43
C SER A 104 -10.80 -3.52 -20.46
N GLN A 105 -10.36 -3.98 -19.28
CA GLN A 105 -9.41 -5.08 -19.16
C GLN A 105 -10.04 -6.42 -19.59
N SER A 106 -9.18 -7.43 -19.80
CA SER A 106 -9.66 -8.78 -20.08
C SER A 106 -10.49 -9.32 -18.91
N PHE A 107 -11.55 -10.08 -19.22
CA PHE A 107 -12.48 -10.59 -18.22
C PHE A 107 -11.79 -11.37 -17.09
N LEU A 108 -10.79 -12.19 -17.43
CA LEU A 108 -10.02 -12.97 -16.44
C LEU A 108 -9.21 -12.08 -15.50
N LYS A 109 -8.57 -11.03 -16.04
CA LYS A 109 -7.80 -10.07 -15.23
C LYS A 109 -8.74 -9.28 -14.32
N MET A 110 -9.80 -8.72 -14.90
CA MET A 110 -10.82 -7.99 -14.16
C MET A 110 -11.39 -8.84 -13.01
N LYS A 111 -11.76 -10.11 -13.26
CA LYS A 111 -12.26 -11.03 -12.23
C LYS A 111 -11.25 -11.29 -11.11
N LYS A 112 -9.96 -11.41 -11.45
CA LYS A 112 -8.89 -11.59 -10.46
C LYS A 112 -8.74 -10.35 -9.58
N ASP A 113 -8.76 -9.17 -10.19
CA ASP A 113 -8.56 -7.90 -9.49
C ASP A 113 -9.80 -7.51 -8.68
N LEU A 114 -11.00 -7.86 -9.14
CA LEU A 114 -12.27 -7.66 -8.42
C LEU A 114 -12.29 -8.34 -7.04
N LYS A 115 -11.59 -9.48 -6.89
CA LYS A 115 -11.51 -10.20 -5.61
C LYS A 115 -10.88 -9.36 -4.50
N LYS A 116 -10.00 -8.43 -4.87
CA LYS A 116 -9.26 -7.54 -3.96
C LYS A 116 -10.10 -6.33 -3.55
N VAL A 117 -11.22 -6.07 -4.22
CA VAL A 117 -12.11 -4.95 -3.90
C VAL A 117 -12.94 -5.30 -2.66
N THR A 118 -12.82 -4.48 -1.63
CA THR A 118 -13.57 -4.60 -0.36
C THR A 118 -14.53 -3.44 -0.12
N SER A 119 -14.41 -2.35 -0.89
CA SER A 119 -15.23 -1.15 -0.71
C SER A 119 -16.55 -1.26 -1.47
N GLU A 120 -17.67 -1.18 -0.74
CA GLU A 120 -19.01 -1.11 -1.31
C GLU A 120 -19.17 0.09 -2.25
N ALA A 121 -18.68 1.27 -1.84
CA ALA A 121 -18.80 2.50 -2.62
C ALA A 121 -18.14 2.39 -4.00
N VAL A 122 -16.98 1.71 -4.08
CA VAL A 122 -16.28 1.44 -5.34
C VAL A 122 -17.10 0.50 -6.22
N MET A 123 -17.66 -0.56 -5.64
CA MET A 123 -18.48 -1.52 -6.39
C MET A 123 -19.75 -0.89 -6.96
N VAL A 124 -20.42 -0.02 -6.20
CA VAL A 124 -21.58 0.75 -6.69
C VAL A 124 -21.17 1.65 -7.87
N ARG A 125 -20.02 2.33 -7.79
CA ARG A 125 -19.50 3.15 -8.89
C ARG A 125 -19.18 2.33 -10.13
N LEU A 126 -18.51 1.18 -9.96
CA LEU A 126 -18.20 0.26 -11.06
C LEU A 126 -19.46 -0.26 -11.75
N LEU A 127 -20.49 -0.62 -10.97
CA LEU A 127 -21.76 -1.10 -11.52
C LEU A 127 -22.47 -0.01 -12.34
N ARG A 128 -22.47 1.23 -11.84
CA ARG A 128 -23.03 2.38 -12.57
C ARG A 128 -22.31 2.59 -13.90
N ILE A 129 -20.98 2.69 -13.87
CA ILE A 129 -20.17 2.91 -15.08
C ILE A 129 -20.32 1.75 -16.07
N ALA A 130 -20.34 0.51 -15.59
CA ALA A 130 -20.53 -0.66 -16.45
C ALA A 130 -21.91 -0.66 -17.14
N THR A 131 -22.94 -0.13 -16.48
CA THR A 131 -24.29 0.03 -17.05
C THR A 131 -24.30 1.15 -18.09
N GLU A 132 -23.67 2.30 -17.79
CA GLU A 132 -23.55 3.44 -18.72
C GLU A 132 -22.74 3.09 -19.98
N GLU A 133 -21.71 2.26 -19.84
CA GLU A 133 -20.85 1.79 -20.94
C GLU A 133 -21.40 0.53 -21.64
N GLU A 134 -22.64 0.13 -21.34
CA GLU A 134 -23.33 -1.02 -21.93
C GLU A 134 -22.48 -2.32 -21.91
N LYS A 135 -21.77 -2.57 -20.80
CA LYS A 135 -20.96 -3.77 -20.64
C LYS A 135 -21.85 -5.02 -20.64
N SER A 136 -21.26 -6.16 -21.01
CA SER A 136 -21.99 -7.41 -21.13
C SER A 136 -22.64 -7.85 -19.81
N GLU A 137 -23.76 -8.57 -19.91
CA GLU A 137 -24.50 -9.07 -18.73
C GLU A 137 -23.62 -9.95 -17.83
N THR A 138 -22.64 -10.65 -18.41
CA THR A 138 -21.64 -11.43 -17.67
C THR A 138 -20.81 -10.55 -16.73
N ILE A 139 -20.43 -9.35 -17.16
CA ILE A 139 -19.68 -8.39 -16.35
C ILE A 139 -20.60 -7.81 -15.27
N LEU A 140 -21.83 -7.43 -15.63
CA LEU A 140 -22.79 -6.88 -14.68
C LEU A 140 -23.12 -7.87 -13.56
N ASN A 141 -23.35 -9.15 -13.88
CA ASN A 141 -23.62 -10.19 -12.89
C ASN A 141 -22.43 -10.41 -11.96
N LEU A 142 -21.20 -10.44 -12.49
CA LEU A 142 -19.99 -10.56 -11.66
C LEU A 142 -19.87 -9.39 -10.66
N LEU A 143 -20.16 -8.16 -11.09
CA LEU A 143 -20.12 -6.98 -10.22
C LEU A 143 -21.22 -7.03 -9.14
N ARG A 144 -22.44 -7.47 -9.49
CA ARG A 144 -23.55 -7.65 -8.54
C ARG A 144 -23.24 -8.72 -7.50
N GLU A 145 -22.72 -9.87 -7.93
CA GLU A 145 -22.29 -10.95 -7.04
C GLU A 145 -21.26 -10.42 -6.03
N LYS A 146 -20.23 -9.71 -6.50
CA LYS A 146 -19.19 -9.17 -5.63
C LYS A 146 -19.72 -8.10 -4.67
N LEU A 147 -20.63 -7.24 -5.13
CA LEU A 147 -21.27 -6.24 -4.27
C LEU A 147 -22.07 -6.93 -3.15
N SER A 148 -22.81 -8.00 -3.48
CA SER A 148 -23.56 -8.78 -2.50
C SER A 148 -22.64 -9.48 -1.50
N GLU A 149 -21.49 -10.00 -1.93
CA GLU A 149 -20.49 -10.57 -1.02
C GLU A 149 -20.02 -9.56 0.02
N ILE A 150 -19.70 -8.33 -0.42
CA ILE A 150 -19.21 -7.26 0.45
C ILE A 150 -20.28 -6.84 1.46
N GLN A 151 -21.54 -6.72 1.02
CA GLN A 151 -22.67 -6.36 1.88
C GLN A 151 -23.04 -7.47 2.89
N ALA A 152 -22.71 -8.74 2.57
CA ALA A 152 -22.99 -9.88 3.42
C ALA A 152 -21.94 -10.08 4.54
N ILE A 153 -20.85 -9.30 4.58
CA ILE A 153 -19.83 -9.39 5.64
C ILE A 153 -20.44 -8.83 6.94
N PRO A 154 -20.66 -9.65 7.98
CA PRO A 154 -21.18 -9.16 9.25
C PRO A 154 -20.14 -8.26 9.91
N ILE A 155 -20.56 -7.03 10.27
CA ILE A 155 -19.77 -6.11 11.08
C ILE A 155 -19.62 -6.77 12.46
N ILE A 156 -18.46 -7.38 12.73
CA ILE A 156 -18.09 -7.77 14.08
C ILE A 156 -17.88 -6.45 14.82
N LYS A 157 -18.87 -6.06 15.62
CA LYS A 157 -18.71 -5.00 16.61
C LYS A 157 -17.72 -5.53 17.64
N GLU A 158 -16.54 -4.92 17.73
CA GLU A 158 -15.72 -5.04 18.94
C GLU A 158 -16.48 -4.32 20.05
N GLU A 159 -17.05 -5.10 20.98
CA GLU A 159 -17.61 -4.62 22.24
C GLU A 159 -16.47 -4.24 23.19
N GLU A 160 -16.52 -2.97 23.62
CA GLU A 160 -16.00 -2.31 24.86
C GLU A 160 -14.62 -2.67 25.42
#